data_AF-A0A535C8I0-F1
#
_entry.id   AF-A0A535C8I0-F1
#
_cell.length_a   1.000
_cell.length_b   1.000
_cell.length_c   1.000
_cell.angle_alpha   90.00
_cell.angle_beta   90.00
_cell.angle_gamma   90.00
#
_symmetry.space_group_name_H-M   'P 1'
#
loop_
_entity.id
_entity.type
_entity.pdbx_description
1 polymer ?
#
loop_
_entity_poly.entity_id
_entity_poly.type
_entity_poly.pdbx_seq_one_letter_code
_entity_poly.pdbx_strand_id
1 'polypeptide(L)'
;MRNELLSWFAREGLLLQDVVSSSEDPEHDEVKVSIKAPIVALSRAHDDFRECPDPALFGYPESCLDMMNLEDFHQFVYQWFERAVEAGMGRCFVCNKVLGSEKPWDAVFVTTELYCWLLVHFDCKRYLNRDLKGRNPFEVTTHAPEFFDLRLT
;
A
#
# COMPACT_ATOMS: atom_id res chain seq x y z
N MET A 1 -8.75 -3.53 8.17
CA MET A 1 -9.30 -3.29 6.81
C MET A 1 -10.73 -3.80 6.69
N ARG A 2 -11.63 -3.10 5.97
CA ARG A 2 -13.02 -3.52 5.70
C ARG A 2 -13.11 -4.66 4.69
N ASN A 3 -14.13 -5.51 4.80
CA ASN A 3 -14.32 -6.70 3.94
C ASN A 3 -14.60 -6.32 2.47
N GLU A 4 -15.22 -5.18 2.25
CA GLU A 4 -15.57 -4.65 0.93
C GLU A 4 -14.31 -4.26 0.16
N LEU A 5 -13.37 -3.56 0.82
CA LEU A 5 -12.07 -3.24 0.23
C LEU A 5 -11.26 -4.51 -0.06
N LEU A 6 -11.28 -5.49 0.84
CA LEU A 6 -10.59 -6.77 0.63
C LEU A 6 -11.18 -7.54 -0.57
N SER A 7 -12.51 -7.53 -0.70
CA SER A 7 -13.23 -8.17 -1.82
C SER A 7 -12.98 -7.43 -3.13
N TRP A 8 -12.87 -6.10 -3.09
CA TRP A 8 -12.44 -5.30 -4.22
C TRP A 8 -11.03 -5.65 -4.66
N PHE A 9 -10.07 -5.74 -3.72
CA PHE A 9 -8.71 -6.21 -4.05
C PHE A 9 -8.72 -7.60 -4.67
N ALA A 10 -9.55 -8.53 -4.17
CA ALA A 10 -9.70 -9.86 -4.79
C ALA A 10 -10.18 -9.77 -6.24
N ARG A 11 -11.20 -8.94 -6.50
CA ARG A 11 -11.77 -8.73 -7.84
C ARG A 11 -10.75 -8.15 -8.81
N GLU A 12 -9.94 -7.19 -8.36
CA GLU A 12 -8.89 -6.55 -9.17
C GLU A 12 -7.60 -7.40 -9.26
N GLY A 13 -7.57 -8.61 -8.68
CA GLY A 13 -6.41 -9.49 -8.72
C GLY A 13 -5.23 -9.00 -7.86
N LEU A 14 -5.53 -8.20 -6.84
CA LEU A 14 -4.56 -7.53 -5.97
C LEU A 14 -4.29 -8.25 -4.64
N LEU A 15 -4.64 -9.52 -4.50
CA LEU A 15 -4.33 -10.28 -3.28
C LEU A 15 -3.11 -11.16 -3.51
N LEU A 16 -2.06 -10.93 -2.72
CA LEU A 16 -0.95 -11.86 -2.65
C LEU A 16 -1.36 -13.09 -1.85
N GLN A 17 -0.93 -14.25 -2.34
CA GLN A 17 -1.10 -15.54 -1.68
C GLN A 17 0.26 -16.16 -1.44
N ASP A 18 0.48 -16.64 -0.22
CA ASP A 18 1.63 -17.45 0.15
C ASP A 18 1.13 -18.80 0.68
N VAL A 19 1.62 -19.89 0.10
CA VAL A 19 1.16 -21.25 0.37
C VAL A 19 2.34 -22.06 0.90
N VAL A 20 2.26 -22.45 2.16
CA VAL A 20 3.27 -23.26 2.83
C VAL A 20 2.67 -24.63 3.16
N SER A 21 3.25 -25.70 2.63
CA SER A 21 2.90 -27.09 2.96
C SER A 21 3.95 -27.70 3.89
N SER A 22 3.55 -28.27 5.02
CA SER A 22 4.47 -28.97 5.93
C SER A 22 4.65 -30.43 5.51
N SER A 23 5.75 -30.74 4.82
CA SER A 23 6.01 -32.08 4.28
C SER A 23 6.50 -33.13 5.30
N GLU A 24 6.26 -32.93 6.60
CA GLU A 24 6.82 -33.82 7.65
C GLU A 24 5.93 -35.05 7.92
N ASP A 25 4.66 -35.04 7.52
CA ASP A 25 3.77 -36.20 7.59
C ASP A 25 2.80 -36.25 6.37
N PRO A 26 2.99 -37.19 5.43
CA PRO A 26 2.11 -37.36 4.27
C PRO A 26 0.63 -37.65 4.62
N GLU A 27 0.33 -38.11 5.84
CA GLU A 27 -1.05 -38.34 6.31
C GLU A 27 -1.68 -37.09 6.95
N HIS A 28 -0.88 -36.06 7.30
CA HIS A 28 -1.33 -34.83 7.94
C HIS A 28 -0.69 -33.59 7.29
N ASP A 29 -0.78 -33.50 5.96
CA ASP A 29 -0.23 -32.36 5.21
C ASP A 29 -1.05 -31.08 5.51
N GLU A 30 -0.55 -30.25 6.43
CA GLU A 30 -1.16 -28.96 6.75
C GLU A 30 -0.74 -27.93 5.70
N VAL A 31 -1.72 -27.43 4.96
CA VAL A 31 -1.54 -26.33 4.01
C VAL A 31 -1.91 -25.02 4.68
N LYS A 32 -0.92 -24.17 4.94
CA LYS A 32 -1.15 -22.80 5.41
C LYS A 32 -1.18 -21.84 4.23
N VAL A 33 -2.35 -21.25 3.97
CA VAL A 33 -2.53 -20.18 2.99
C VAL A 33 -2.59 -18.84 3.70
N SER A 34 -1.65 -17.95 3.40
CA SER A 34 -1.64 -16.57 3.89
C SER A 34 -2.05 -15.63 2.76
N ILE A 35 -2.99 -14.72 3.04
CA ILE A 35 -3.47 -13.72 2.08
C ILE A 35 -3.00 -12.34 2.53
N LYS A 36 -2.47 -11.53 1.62
CA LYS A 36 -2.06 -10.16 1.90
C LYS A 36 -2.61 -9.18 0.87
N ALA A 37 -3.34 -8.18 1.37
CA ALA A 37 -3.75 -7.01 0.60
C ALA A 37 -2.57 -6.05 0.42
N PRO A 38 -2.57 -5.18 -0.62
CA PRO A 38 -1.55 -4.17 -0.76
C PRO A 38 -1.66 -3.13 0.34
N ILE A 39 -0.52 -2.51 0.65
CA ILE A 39 -0.35 -1.57 1.77
C ILE A 39 0.10 -0.21 1.24
N VAL A 40 0.16 0.81 2.11
CA VAL A 40 0.79 2.10 1.77
C VAL A 40 1.98 2.38 2.70
N ALA A 41 3.04 2.97 2.16
CA ALA A 41 4.26 3.29 2.89
C ALA A 41 4.53 4.80 2.88
N LEU A 42 4.55 5.42 4.05
CA LEU A 42 4.90 6.83 4.23
C LEU A 42 6.42 7.06 4.21
N SER A 43 7.20 6.04 4.58
CA SER A 43 8.65 6.02 4.46
C SER A 43 9.16 4.57 4.41
N ARG A 44 10.49 4.39 4.49
CA ARG A 44 11.13 3.07 4.60
C ARG A 44 11.23 2.53 6.03
N ALA A 45 10.82 3.32 7.02
CA ALA A 45 10.85 2.94 8.43
C ALA A 45 9.80 1.86 8.72
N HIS A 46 10.10 0.97 9.66
CA HIS A 46 9.28 -0.19 10.00
C HIS A 46 7.86 0.12 10.51
N ASP A 47 7.67 1.33 11.03
CA ASP A 47 6.46 1.86 11.66
C ASP A 47 5.67 2.79 10.72
N ASP A 48 6.19 3.05 9.52
CA ASP A 48 5.58 3.95 8.53
C ASP A 48 4.74 3.23 7.47
N PHE A 49 4.40 1.96 7.72
CA PHE A 49 3.48 1.19 6.89
C PHE A 49 2.05 1.29 7.41
N ARG A 50 1.10 1.47 6.49
CA ARG A 50 -0.34 1.52 6.80
C ARG A 50 -1.10 0.50 5.99
N GLU A 51 -2.21 0.01 6.55
CA GLU A 51 -3.23 -0.62 5.73
C GLU A 51 -3.67 0.36 4.62
N CYS A 52 -4.08 -0.18 3.47
CA CYS A 52 -4.57 0.68 2.40
C CYS A 52 -5.82 1.45 2.87
N PRO A 53 -5.90 2.78 2.66
CA PRO A 53 -7.07 3.56 3.03
C PRO A 53 -8.30 3.09 2.26
N ASP A 54 -9.45 3.10 2.92
CA ASP A 54 -10.75 2.74 2.32
C ASP A 54 -11.45 4.02 1.85
N PRO A 55 -11.69 4.22 0.55
CA PRO A 55 -12.31 5.45 0.05
C PRO A 55 -13.61 5.84 0.76
N ALA A 56 -14.44 4.87 1.14
CA ALA A 56 -15.71 5.14 1.82
C ALA A 56 -15.51 5.78 3.21
N LEU A 57 -14.38 5.52 3.88
CA LEU A 57 -14.03 6.17 5.14
C LEU A 57 -13.51 7.59 4.94
N PHE A 58 -13.10 7.95 3.72
CA PHE A 58 -12.45 9.21 3.38
C PHE A 58 -13.34 10.13 2.54
N GLY A 59 -14.66 9.93 2.61
CA GLY A 59 -15.66 10.85 2.02
C GLY A 59 -16.20 10.44 0.66
N TYR A 60 -15.81 9.27 0.13
CA TYR A 60 -16.45 8.69 -1.05
C TYR A 60 -17.77 8.00 -0.66
N PRO A 61 -18.72 7.83 -1.60
CA PRO A 61 -19.93 7.03 -1.36
C PRO A 61 -19.60 5.61 -0.90
N GLU A 62 -20.43 5.01 -0.04
CA GLU A 62 -20.20 3.65 0.49
C GLU A 62 -20.06 2.58 -0.60
N SER A 63 -20.73 2.76 -1.74
CA SER A 63 -20.69 1.87 -2.90
C SER A 63 -19.64 2.26 -3.96
N CYS A 64 -18.70 3.16 -3.63
CA CYS A 64 -17.74 3.67 -4.63
C CYS A 64 -16.88 2.55 -5.25
N LEU A 65 -16.52 1.54 -4.46
CA LEU A 65 -15.69 0.42 -4.90
C LEU A 65 -16.36 -0.42 -6.01
N ASP A 66 -17.69 -0.41 -6.12
CA ASP A 66 -18.39 -1.13 -7.18
C ASP A 66 -18.07 -0.59 -8.57
N MET A 67 -17.77 0.71 -8.65
CA MET A 67 -17.53 1.45 -9.90
C MET A 67 -16.06 1.85 -10.09
N MET A 68 -15.24 1.83 -9.03
CA MET A 68 -13.82 2.14 -9.11
C MET A 68 -13.04 0.99 -9.76
N ASN A 69 -12.27 1.32 -10.79
CA ASN A 69 -11.21 0.47 -11.31
C ASN A 69 -9.87 0.77 -10.62
N LEU A 70 -8.81 0.03 -10.98
CA LEU A 70 -7.49 0.23 -10.40
C LEU A 70 -6.92 1.65 -10.59
N GLU A 71 -7.18 2.30 -11.72
CA GLU A 71 -6.70 3.65 -11.99
C GLU A 71 -7.42 4.70 -11.11
N ASP A 72 -8.73 4.54 -10.90
CA ASP A 72 -9.48 5.37 -9.95
C ASP A 72 -8.91 5.21 -8.53
N PHE A 73 -8.53 3.99 -8.18
CA PHE A 73 -7.95 3.68 -6.88
C PHE A 73 -6.52 4.24 -6.73
N HIS A 74 -5.70 4.19 -7.79
CA HIS A 74 -4.41 4.86 -7.84
C HIS A 74 -4.57 6.36 -7.55
N GLN A 75 -5.54 7.00 -8.19
CA GLN A 75 -5.81 8.42 -8.00
C GLN A 75 -6.27 8.73 -6.57
N PHE A 76 -7.10 7.87 -5.97
CA PHE A 76 -7.50 7.99 -4.57
C PHE A 76 -6.30 7.88 -3.62
N VAL A 77 -5.46 6.85 -3.77
CA VAL A 77 -4.26 6.67 -2.95
C VAL A 77 -3.28 7.84 -3.13
N TYR A 78 -3.19 8.36 -4.35
CA TYR A 78 -2.39 9.55 -4.65
C TYR A 78 -2.88 10.78 -3.88
N GLN A 79 -4.18 11.06 -3.87
CA GLN A 79 -4.77 12.16 -3.09
C GLN A 79 -4.54 11.98 -1.58
N TRP A 80 -4.65 10.75 -1.08
CA TRP A 80 -4.33 10.45 0.32
C TRP A 80 -2.86 10.78 0.64
N PHE A 81 -1.93 10.44 -0.27
CA PHE A 81 -0.53 10.81 -0.11
C PHE A 81 -0.27 12.32 -0.18
N GLU A 82 -0.98 13.06 -1.04
CA GLU A 82 -0.85 14.52 -1.08
C GLU A 82 -1.13 15.12 0.31
N ARG A 83 -2.18 14.65 0.99
CA ARG A 83 -2.47 15.04 2.38
C ARG A 83 -1.40 14.60 3.37
N ALA A 84 -0.87 13.39 3.23
CA ALA A 84 0.22 12.92 4.08
C ALA A 84 1.50 13.75 3.90
N VAL A 85 1.79 14.20 2.69
CA VAL A 85 2.93 15.10 2.39
C VAL A 85 2.67 16.49 2.96
N GLU A 86 1.47 17.06 2.79
CA GLU A 86 1.07 18.33 3.41
C GLU A 86 1.18 18.30 4.95
N ALA A 87 0.87 17.17 5.57
CA ALA A 87 1.01 16.93 7.00
C ALA A 87 2.48 16.68 7.46
N GLY A 88 3.45 16.68 6.53
CA GLY A 88 4.87 16.45 6.83
C GLY A 88 5.23 14.99 7.15
N MET A 89 4.34 14.04 6.84
CA MET A 89 4.52 12.61 7.11
C MET A 89 5.14 11.87 5.93
N GLY A 90 4.87 12.31 4.70
CA GLY A 90 5.40 11.69 3.49
C GLY A 90 6.90 11.90 3.33
N ARG A 91 7.66 10.80 3.22
CA ARG A 91 9.11 10.81 2.98
C ARG A 91 9.43 10.00 1.73
N CYS A 92 10.48 10.41 1.02
CA CYS A 92 11.00 9.61 -0.08
C CYS A 92 11.53 8.27 0.46
N PHE A 93 11.01 7.15 -0.05
CA PHE A 93 11.39 5.81 0.38
C PHE A 93 12.88 5.52 0.22
N VAL A 94 13.56 6.16 -0.74
CA VAL A 94 14.99 5.95 -1.01
C VAL A 94 15.88 6.82 -0.11
N CYS A 95 15.72 8.15 -0.17
CA CYS A 95 16.62 9.08 0.55
C CYS A 95 16.13 9.47 1.95
N ASN A 96 14.93 9.03 2.34
CA ASN A 96 14.27 9.26 3.62
C ASN A 96 14.05 10.74 4.01
N LYS A 97 14.24 11.67 3.06
CA LYS A 97 13.94 13.09 3.26
C LYS A 97 12.43 13.31 3.20
N VAL A 98 11.95 14.21 4.05
CA VAL A 98 10.56 14.71 4.01
C VAL A 98 10.30 15.31 2.64
N LEU A 99 9.14 15.01 2.08
CA LEU A 99 8.70 15.56 0.81
C LEU A 99 8.03 16.91 1.03
N GLY A 100 8.28 17.87 0.13
CA GLY A 100 7.55 19.12 0.10
C GLY A 100 6.22 18.97 -0.62
N SER A 101 5.28 19.87 -0.36
CA SER A 101 4.05 20.01 -1.15
C SER A 101 4.36 20.33 -2.62
N GLU A 102 5.44 21.06 -2.88
CA GLU A 102 5.94 21.33 -4.22
C GLU A 102 6.70 20.12 -4.79
N LYS A 103 6.31 19.72 -6.00
CA LYS A 103 6.92 18.66 -6.80
C LYS A 103 8.37 19.02 -7.16
N PRO A 104 9.29 18.03 -7.30
CA PRO A 104 9.00 16.72 -7.89
C PRO A 104 9.15 15.50 -6.95
N TRP A 105 8.02 14.91 -6.59
CA TRP A 105 7.88 13.56 -6.05
C TRP A 105 6.71 12.85 -6.71
N ASP A 106 6.70 11.51 -6.64
CA ASP A 106 5.69 10.66 -7.22
C ASP A 106 5.23 9.58 -6.22
N ALA A 107 3.99 9.13 -6.36
CA ALA A 107 3.52 7.88 -5.78
C ALA A 107 3.68 6.76 -6.80
N VAL A 108 4.21 5.60 -6.37
CA VAL A 108 4.39 4.44 -7.23
C VAL A 108 3.84 3.20 -6.56
N PHE A 109 3.25 2.31 -7.35
CA PHE A 109 2.81 1.00 -6.89
C PHE A 109 3.86 -0.06 -7.20
N VAL A 110 4.36 -0.73 -6.17
CA VAL A 110 5.37 -1.80 -6.25
C VAL A 110 4.66 -3.13 -6.03
N THR A 111 4.69 -4.03 -7.00
CA THR A 111 3.90 -5.28 -7.00
C THR A 111 4.70 -6.55 -6.69
N THR A 112 6.01 -6.46 -6.47
CA THR A 112 6.88 -7.64 -6.31
C THR A 112 7.49 -7.74 -4.92
N GLU A 113 8.26 -6.75 -4.48
CA GLU A 113 9.10 -6.87 -3.27
C GLU A 113 8.36 -6.50 -1.98
N LEU A 114 7.49 -5.51 -2.04
CA LEU A 114 6.81 -4.98 -0.85
C LEU A 114 5.29 -4.95 -0.98
N TYR A 115 4.80 -5.05 -2.21
CA TYR A 115 3.37 -5.04 -2.52
C TYR A 115 2.64 -3.83 -1.93
N CYS A 116 3.14 -2.64 -2.27
CA CYS A 116 2.71 -1.40 -1.65
C CYS A 116 2.70 -0.21 -2.60
N TRP A 117 1.86 0.78 -2.30
CA TRP A 117 2.08 2.13 -2.78
C TRP A 117 3.08 2.86 -1.88
N LEU A 118 4.00 3.61 -2.48
CA LEU A 118 5.01 4.38 -1.75
C LEU A 118 5.33 5.71 -2.42
N LEU A 119 5.97 6.60 -1.67
CA LEU A 119 6.42 7.90 -2.14
C LEU A 119 7.91 7.94 -2.47
N VAL A 120 8.27 8.59 -3.56
CA VAL A 120 9.66 8.69 -4.01
C VAL A 120 9.92 10.00 -4.76
N HIS A 121 11.06 10.65 -4.50
CA HIS A 121 11.51 11.76 -5.34
C HIS A 121 11.73 11.27 -6.77
N PHE A 122 11.44 12.11 -7.77
CA PHE A 122 11.61 11.77 -9.18
C PHE A 122 13.02 11.22 -9.49
N ASP A 123 14.08 11.92 -9.04
CA ASP A 123 15.48 11.51 -9.25
C ASP A 123 15.89 10.27 -8.43
N CYS A 124 15.14 9.95 -7.38
CA CYS A 124 15.41 8.79 -6.54
C CYS A 124 14.84 7.49 -7.12
N LYS A 125 13.86 7.55 -8.03
CA LYS A 125 13.19 6.37 -8.63
C LYS A 125 14.18 5.33 -9.16
N ARG A 126 15.26 5.77 -9.81
CA ARG A 126 16.30 4.88 -10.36
C ARG A 126 17.00 3.99 -9.34
N TYR A 127 16.92 4.33 -8.05
CA TYR A 127 17.52 3.55 -6.96
C TYR A 127 16.51 2.67 -6.22
N LEU A 128 15.23 2.76 -6.55
CA LEU A 128 14.16 2.13 -5.77
C LEU A 128 14.33 0.60 -5.68
N ASN A 129 14.66 -0.06 -6.79
CA ASN A 129 14.89 -1.52 -6.82
C ASN A 129 16.00 -1.97 -5.86
N ARG A 130 17.03 -1.14 -5.63
CA ARG A 130 18.10 -1.45 -4.66
C ARG A 130 17.56 -1.43 -3.24
N ASP A 131 16.75 -0.44 -2.89
CA ASP A 131 16.21 -0.24 -1.53
C ASP A 131 15.01 -1.18 -1.20
N LEU A 132 14.36 -1.72 -2.23
CA LEU A 132 13.32 -2.75 -2.12
C LEU A 132 13.87 -4.18 -2.00
N LYS A 133 15.08 -4.43 -2.50
CA LYS A 133 15.67 -5.78 -2.56
C LYS A 133 15.74 -6.43 -1.18
N GLY A 134 15.27 -7.67 -1.09
CA GLY A 134 15.32 -8.48 0.12
C GLY A 134 14.22 -8.17 1.14
N ARG A 135 13.25 -7.32 0.79
CA ARG A 135 12.02 -7.17 1.57
C ARG A 135 11.03 -8.24 1.18
N ASN A 136 10.17 -8.61 2.12
CA ASN A 136 9.09 -9.55 1.94
C ASN A 136 7.77 -8.87 2.35
N PRO A 137 6.75 -8.83 1.48
CA PRO A 137 5.47 -8.23 1.83
C PRO A 137 4.89 -8.83 3.11
N PHE A 138 5.02 -10.15 3.33
CA PHE A 138 4.42 -10.85 4.47
C PHE A 138 5.06 -10.53 5.82
N GLU A 139 6.27 -9.97 5.86
CA GLU A 139 6.97 -9.59 7.09
C GLU A 139 6.63 -8.16 7.56
N VAL A 140 5.88 -7.40 6.76
CA VAL A 140 5.52 -6.02 7.08
C VAL A 140 4.33 -5.98 8.04
N THR A 141 4.54 -5.34 9.20
CA THR A 141 3.47 -4.94 10.13
C THR A 141 2.87 -3.61 9.66
N THR A 142 1.56 -3.45 9.78
CA THR A 142 0.84 -2.25 9.33
C THR A 142 0.06 -1.62 10.48
N HIS A 143 -0.12 -0.30 10.40
CA HIS A 143 -1.01 0.46 11.27
C HIS A 143 -2.24 0.95 10.51
N ALA A 144 -3.27 1.40 11.23
CA ALA A 144 -4.43 2.04 10.59
C ALA A 144 -4.00 3.33 9.86
N PRO A 145 -4.53 3.60 8.65
CA PRO A 145 -4.19 4.81 7.91
C PRO A 145 -4.62 6.06 8.66
N GLU A 146 -3.83 7.13 8.54
CA GLU A 146 -4.20 8.44 9.06
C GLU A 146 -5.47 8.94 8.40
N PHE A 147 -6.32 9.59 9.18
CA PHE A 147 -7.55 10.20 8.67
C PHE A 147 -7.24 11.58 8.08
N PHE A 148 -7.50 11.72 6.80
CA PHE A 148 -7.45 12.99 6.08
C PHE A 148 -8.82 13.24 5.47
N ASP A 149 -9.35 14.45 5.62
CA ASP A 149 -10.61 14.78 4.95
C ASP A 149 -10.34 15.00 3.45
N LEU A 150 -10.75 14.04 2.63
CA LEU A 150 -10.63 14.11 1.17
C LEU A 150 -11.90 14.65 0.51
N ARG A 151 -12.88 15.14 1.30
CA ARG A 151 -14.09 15.75 0.76
C ARG A 151 -13.75 17.08 0.09
N LEU A 152 -13.73 17.06 -1.24
CA LEU A 152 -13.66 18.21 -2.15
C LEU A 152 -12.47 19.15 -1.89
N THR A 153 -11.29 18.72 -2.34
CA THR A 153 -10.35 19.65 -3.01
C THR A 153 -10.76 19.85 -4.46
#